data_AF-A0A254RD74-F1
#
_entry.id   AF-A0A254RD74-F1
#
_cell.length_a   1.000
_cell.length_b   1.000
_cell.length_c   1.000
_cell.angle_alpha   90.00
_cell.angle_beta   90.00
_cell.angle_gamma   90.00
#
_symmetry.space_group_name_H-M   'P 1'
#
loop_
_entity.id
_entity.type
_entity.pdbx_description
1 polymer ?
#
loop_
_entity_poly.entity_id
_entity_poly.type
_entity_poly.pdbx_seq_one_letter_code
_entity_poly.pdbx_strand_id
1 'polypeptide(L)' 'METIIHFYTLVKTQQFKAMRRFYASETFAKLVDLETGLYLESSPYVYDIFKAEQENGKLTQLEV' A
#
# COMPACT_ATOMS: atom_id res chain seq x y z
N MET A 1 15.64 12.78 26.69
CA MET A 1 14.18 12.62 26.50
C MET A 1 13.72 13.15 25.13
N GLU A 2 14.20 14.31 24.66
CA GLU A 2 13.74 14.89 23.38
C GLU A 2 14.08 14.06 22.13
N THR A 3 15.23 13.38 22.09
CA THR A 3 15.65 12.57 20.93
C THR A 3 14.73 11.38 20.66
N ILE A 4 14.19 10.75 21.72
CA ILE A 4 13.27 9.61 21.60
C ILE A 4 11.92 10.08 21.06
N ILE A 5 11.41 11.22 21.56
CA ILE A 5 10.16 11.84 21.08
C ILE A 5 10.29 12.23 19.60
N HIS A 6 11.42 12.82 19.21
CA HIS A 6 11.69 13.18 17.83
C HIS A 6 11.76 11.95 16.91
N PHE A 7 12.48 10.90 17.31
CA PHE A 7 12.53 9.65 16.58
C PHE A 7 11.14 9.03 16.38
N TYR A 8 10.34 8.95 17.46
CA TYR A 8 8.97 8.45 17.40
C TYR A 8 8.10 9.28 16.44
N THR A 9 8.21 10.61 16.50
CA THR A 9 7.45 11.53 15.64
C THR A 9 7.82 11.36 14.16
N LEU A 10 9.11 11.19 13.86
CA LEU A 10 9.60 10.94 12.51
C LEU A 10 9.05 9.61 11.96
N VAL A 11 9.20 8.52 12.72
CA VAL A 11 8.71 7.19 12.32
C VAL A 11 7.20 7.23 12.07
N LYS A 12 6.44 7.82 12.99
CA LYS A 12 4.98 7.97 12.86
C LYS A 12 4.60 8.75 11.60
N THR A 13 5.32 9.84 11.31
CA THR A 13 5.10 10.64 10.10
C THR A 13 5.36 9.83 8.82
N GLN A 14 6.42 9.02 8.79
CA GLN A 14 6.75 8.19 7.63
C GLN A 14 5.72 7.07 7.44
N GLN A 15 5.25 6.44 8.52
CA GLN A 15 4.16 5.47 8.45
C GLN A 15 2.88 6.08 7.90
N PHE A 16 2.47 7.26 8.38
CA PHE A 16 1.28 7.93 7.84
C PHE A 16 1.41 8.26 6.35
N LYS A 17 2.59 8.69 5.89
CA LYS A 17 2.83 8.91 4.45
C LYS A 17 2.70 7.62 3.65
N ALA A 18 3.28 6.52 4.13
CA ALA A 18 3.18 5.21 3.49
C ALA A 18 1.72 4.72 3.42
N MET A 19 0.97 4.83 4.53
CA MET A 19 -0.45 4.48 4.57
C MET A 19 -1.27 5.32 3.59
N ARG A 20 -1.07 6.64 3.56
CA ARG A 20 -1.79 7.52 2.63
C ARG A 20 -1.50 7.16 1.17
N ARG A 21 -0.25 6.82 0.84
CA ARG A 21 0.14 6.37 -0.51
C ARG A 21 -0.56 5.07 -0.89
N PHE A 22 -0.60 4.10 0.04
CA PHE A 22 -1.27 2.84 -0.20
C PHE A 22 -2.79 3.00 -0.33
N TYR A 23 -3.45 3.76 0.56
CA TYR A 23 -4.91 3.98 0.48
C TYR A 23 -5.36 4.76 -0.75
N ALA A 24 -4.48 5.57 -1.35
CA ALA A 24 -4.73 6.26 -2.60
C ALA A 24 -4.43 5.42 -3.85
N SER A 25 -3.97 4.17 -3.67
CA SER A 25 -3.56 3.30 -4.78
C SER A 25 -4.75 2.59 -5.43
N GLU A 26 -4.60 2.25 -6.71
CA GLU A 26 -5.55 1.40 -7.44
C GLU A 26 -5.56 -0.01 -6.84
N THR A 27 -4.42 -0.50 -6.35
CA THR A 27 -4.32 -1.78 -5.64
C THR A 27 -5.24 -1.83 -4.43
N PHE A 28 -5.27 -0.77 -3.62
CA PHE A 28 -6.16 -0.71 -2.46
C PHE A 28 -7.63 -0.60 -2.87
N ALA A 29 -7.94 0.18 -3.92
CA ALA A 29 -9.29 0.25 -4.46
C ALA A 29 -9.82 -1.13 -4.87
N LYS A 30 -8.98 -1.96 -5.50
CA LYS A 30 -9.33 -3.35 -5.82
C LYS A 30 -9.37 -4.24 -4.59
N LEU A 31 -8.45 -4.07 -3.64
CA LEU A 31 -8.41 -4.89 -2.43
C LEU A 31 -9.71 -4.80 -1.62
N VAL A 32 -10.34 -3.63 -1.57
CA VAL A 32 -11.63 -3.42 -0.86
C VAL A 32 -12.84 -3.77 -1.72
N ASP A 33 -12.66 -4.02 -3.02
CA ASP A 33 -13.72 -4.43 -3.92
C ASP A 33 -13.92 -5.95 -3.85
N LEU A 34 -15.10 -6.35 -3.39
CA LEU A 34 -15.47 -7.74 -3.20
C LEU A 34 -15.53 -8.51 -4.52
N GLU A 35 -15.80 -7.85 -5.64
CA GLU A 35 -15.91 -8.49 -6.96
C GLU A 35 -14.54 -8.94 -7.49
N THR A 36 -13.45 -8.30 -7.06
CA THR A 36 -12.09 -8.65 -7.51
C THR A 36 -11.53 -9.89 -6.82
N GLY A 37 -12.06 -10.24 -5.63
CA GLY A 37 -11.55 -11.35 -4.81
C GLY A 37 -10.17 -11.11 -4.19
N LEU A 38 -9.53 -9.95 -4.41
CA LEU A 38 -8.14 -9.69 -4.00
C LEU A 38 -7.93 -9.75 -2.47
N TYR A 39 -8.98 -9.53 -1.67
CA TYR A 39 -8.96 -9.66 -0.21
C TYR A 39 -8.77 -11.11 0.28
N LEU A 40 -9.00 -12.10 -0.58
CA LEU A 40 -8.76 -13.52 -0.27
C LEU A 40 -7.29 -13.90 -0.45
N GLU A 41 -6.51 -13.03 -1.11
CA GLU A 41 -5.11 -13.30 -1.41
C GLU A 41 -4.17 -13.00 -0.26
N SER A 42 -2.98 -13.60 -0.33
CA SER A 42 -1.94 -13.39 0.67
C SER A 42 -1.38 -11.96 0.64
N SER A 43 -0.95 -11.45 1.80
CA SER A 43 -0.35 -10.12 1.90
C SER A 43 0.87 -9.91 0.99
N PRO A 44 1.77 -10.91 0.76
CA PRO A 44 2.83 -10.79 -0.22
C PRO A 44 2.32 -10.53 -1.65
N TYR A 45 1.28 -11.25 -2.08
CA TYR A 45 0.71 -11.08 -3.43
C TYR A 45 0.13 -9.68 -3.63
N VAL A 46 -0.64 -9.18 -2.65
CA VAL A 46 -1.17 -7.80 -2.65
C VAL A 46 -0.04 -6.77 -2.71
N TYR A 47 1.07 -7.03 -2.01
CA TYR A 47 2.24 -6.15 -2.03
C TYR A 47 2.95 -6.15 -3.40
N ASP A 48 3.08 -7.30 -4.05
CA ASP A 48 3.69 -7.39 -5.38
C ASP A 48 2.89 -6.61 -6.42
N ILE A 49 1.55 -6.66 -6.33
CA ILE A 49 0.65 -5.85 -7.18
C ILE A 49 0.87 -4.36 -6.92
N PHE A 50 0.88 -3.94 -5.65
CA PHE A 50 1.12 -2.55 -5.29
C PHE A 50 2.50 -2.08 -5.76
N LYS A 51 3.53 -2.92 -5.65
CA LYS A 51 4.87 -2.61 -6.12
C LYS A 51 4.89 -2.40 -7.63
N ALA A 52 4.25 -3.28 -8.40
CA ALA A 52 4.12 -3.14 -9.85
C ALA A 52 3.36 -1.85 -10.23
N GLU A 53 2.31 -1.49 -9.50
CA GLU A 53 1.62 -0.20 -9.67
C GLU A 53 2.56 0.99 -9.43
N GLN A 54 3.39 0.93 -8.39
CA GLN A 54 4.35 2.00 -8.09
C GLN A 54 5.44 2.15 -9.16
N GLU A 55 5.84 1.05 -9.80
CA GLU A 55 6.83 1.05 -10.89
C GLU A 55 6.23 1.58 -12.21
N ASN A 56 4.97 1.24 -12.49
CA ASN A 56 4.29 1.59 -13.74
C ASN A 56 3.48 2.90 -13.67
N GLY A 57 3.25 3.44 -12.48
CA GLY A 57 2.43 4.63 -12.23
C GLY A 57 0.91 4.41 -12.37
N LYS A 58 0.50 3.19 -12.72
CA LYS A 58 -0.89 2.73 -12.82
C LYS A 58 -0.92 1.23 -12.65
N LEU A 59 -2.07 0.68 -12.30
CA LEU A 59 -2.22 -0.76 -12.22
C LEU A 59 -2.27 -1.34 -13.64
N THR A 60 -1.21 -2.03 -14.05
CA THR A 60 -1.21 -2.81 -15.28
C THR A 60 -1.94 -4.11 -15.01
N GLN A 61 -3.03 -4.35 -15.73
CA GLN A 61 -3.84 -5.56 -15.63
C GLN A 61 -2.94 -6.79 -15.71
N LEU A 62 -2.86 -7.56 -14.62
CA LEU A 62 -2.34 -8.93 -14.67
C LEU A 62 -3.49 -9.77 -15.23
N GLU A 63 -3.71 -9.71 -16.54
CA GLU A 63 -4.56 -10.68 -17.22
C GLU A 63 -3.91 -12.06 -17.07
N VAL A 64 -4.64 -13.00 -16.47
CA VAL A 64 -4.52 -14.43 -16.73
C VAL A 64 -5.87 -14.88 -17.26
#